data_AF-F3AUT0-F1
#
_entry.id   AF-F3AUT0-F1
#
_cell.length_a   1.000
_cell.length_b   1.000
_cell.length_c   1.000
_cell.angle_alpha   90.00
_cell.angle_beta   90.00
_cell.angle_gamma   90.00
#
_symmetry.space_group_name_H-M   'P 1'
#
loop_
_entity.id
_entity.type
_entity.pdbx_description
1 polymer ?
#
loop_
_entity_poly.entity_id
_entity_poly.type
_entity_poly.pdbx_seq_one_letter_code
_entity_poly.pdbx_strand_id
1 'polypeptide(L)'
;MEIRPLTPTEQKYTYAQSMQIEGQTGTIGHLRGDFATTGYGFYTTWFDTRPQWKTDEFKADLDTVINALREDKGLLHNRYDMGAFARKYPESAMQGNYCTEYGFRVDTGKHAFLFRCNPTKGDYNFYCYCYVKEWLNQHMEKAEQGIRFIDTQYKELFRIPDGGKIMVTTAWGEKREYTCRFIDEYHTEVGNNLYHIGEFAEFLHKNGAACDPISKEPQATKAPKHKDYER
;
A
#
# COMPACT_ATOMS: atom_id res chain seq x y z
N MET A 1 0.66 20.05 12.68
CA MET A 1 0.38 18.87 11.85
C MET A 1 1.49 18.74 10.83
N GLU A 2 2.13 17.57 10.74
CA GLU A 2 3.24 17.34 9.81
C GLU A 2 2.77 16.39 8.70
N ILE A 3 3.12 16.73 7.46
CA ILE A 3 2.89 15.89 6.28
C ILE A 3 4.23 15.37 5.79
N ARG A 4 4.30 14.07 5.53
CA ARG A 4 5.52 13.44 5.01
C ARG A 4 5.21 12.47 3.87
N PRO A 5 6.18 12.14 3.03
CA PRO A 5 6.04 11.07 2.04
C PRO A 5 5.72 9.71 2.68
N LEU A 6 5.00 8.86 1.95
CA LEU A 6 4.79 7.46 2.33
C LEU A 6 6.06 6.64 2.17
N THR A 7 6.30 5.74 3.12
CA THR A 7 7.25 4.66 2.97
C THR A 7 6.71 3.60 2.00
N PRO A 8 7.55 2.76 1.37
CA PRO A 8 7.10 1.68 0.48
C PRO A 8 6.09 0.71 1.13
N THR A 9 6.18 0.51 2.45
CA THR A 9 5.21 -0.31 3.20
C THR A 9 3.84 0.36 3.25
N GLU A 10 3.79 1.66 3.56
CA GLU A 10 2.55 2.42 3.72
C GLU A 10 1.79 2.60 2.40
N GLN A 11 2.51 2.64 1.26
CA GLN A 11 1.89 2.77 -0.08
C GLN A 11 0.83 1.69 -0.34
N LYS A 12 1.02 0.48 0.20
CA LYS A 12 0.09 -0.64 0.04
C LYS A 12 -1.28 -0.35 0.67
N TYR A 13 -1.34 0.53 1.67
CA TYR A 13 -2.55 0.93 2.40
C TYR A 13 -3.17 2.22 1.83
N THR A 14 -2.89 2.54 0.56
CA THR A 14 -3.59 3.60 -0.18
C THR A 14 -4.53 3.08 -1.26
N TYR A 15 -4.85 1.79 -1.24
CA TYR A 15 -5.79 1.13 -2.16
C TYR A 15 -6.82 0.35 -1.34
N ALA A 16 -7.91 -0.05 -1.99
CA ALA A 16 -8.86 -0.99 -1.40
C ALA A 16 -8.12 -2.26 -0.96
N GLN A 17 -8.43 -2.74 0.25
CA GLN A 17 -7.85 -3.95 0.82
C GLN A 17 -8.94 -5.02 0.97
N SER A 18 -8.55 -6.22 1.36
CA SER A 18 -9.50 -7.25 1.76
C SER A 18 -10.19 -6.90 3.08
N MET A 19 -11.33 -7.54 3.35
CA MET A 19 -12.04 -7.39 4.62
C MET A 19 -11.20 -7.75 5.84
N GLN A 20 -10.26 -8.69 5.70
CA GLN A 20 -9.35 -9.14 6.75
C GLN A 20 -8.34 -8.04 7.09
N ILE A 21 -7.64 -7.48 6.10
CA ILE A 21 -6.67 -6.40 6.30
C ILE A 21 -7.39 -5.16 6.82
N GLU A 22 -8.56 -4.81 6.26
CA GLU A 22 -9.36 -3.67 6.72
C GLU A 22 -9.78 -3.81 8.20
N GLY A 23 -10.02 -5.04 8.66
CA GLY A 23 -10.30 -5.31 10.06
C GLY A 23 -9.09 -5.13 10.97
N GLN A 24 -7.94 -5.64 10.55
CA GLN A 24 -6.71 -5.59 11.36
C GLN A 24 -6.09 -4.19 11.41
N THR A 25 -6.25 -3.40 10.35
CA THR A 25 -5.68 -2.04 10.25
C THR A 25 -6.60 -0.95 10.81
N GLY A 26 -7.83 -1.30 11.20
CA GLY A 26 -8.81 -0.32 11.67
C GLY A 26 -9.19 0.69 10.59
N THR A 27 -9.34 0.24 9.34
CA THR A 27 -9.79 1.10 8.23
C THR A 27 -11.17 1.66 8.52
N ILE A 28 -11.28 2.98 8.58
CA ILE A 28 -12.55 3.68 8.85
C ILE A 28 -13.33 3.84 7.54
N GLY A 29 -12.63 4.26 6.51
CA GLY A 29 -13.16 4.55 5.18
C GLY A 29 -12.16 5.37 4.38
N HIS A 30 -12.60 5.92 3.26
CA HIS A 30 -11.77 6.82 2.48
C HIS A 30 -12.56 7.97 1.87
N LEU A 31 -11.88 9.11 1.74
CA LEU A 31 -12.37 10.27 1.00
C LEU A 31 -11.76 10.25 -0.39
N ARG A 32 -12.58 10.30 -1.43
CA ARG A 32 -12.13 10.51 -2.82
C ARG A 32 -12.41 11.95 -3.22
N GLY A 33 -11.45 12.61 -3.85
CA GLY A 33 -11.62 13.98 -4.31
C GLY A 33 -11.18 14.24 -5.74
N ASP A 34 -11.82 15.25 -6.34
CA ASP A 34 -11.62 15.73 -7.70
C ASP A 34 -11.55 17.27 -7.71
N PHE A 35 -10.57 17.82 -8.44
CA PHE A 35 -10.42 19.26 -8.64
C PHE A 35 -11.17 19.79 -9.87
N ALA A 36 -12.05 18.97 -10.46
CA ALA A 36 -12.81 19.25 -11.66
C ALA A 36 -11.94 19.50 -12.90
N THR A 37 -12.61 19.74 -14.03
CA THR A 37 -11.95 20.01 -15.31
C THR A 37 -11.00 21.21 -15.24
N THR A 38 -11.39 22.26 -14.51
CA THR A 38 -10.61 23.51 -14.35
C THR A 38 -9.35 23.31 -13.50
N GLY A 39 -9.33 22.32 -12.61
CA GLY A 39 -8.27 22.08 -11.64
C GLY A 39 -8.37 22.94 -10.38
N TYR A 40 -9.41 23.76 -10.23
CA TYR A 40 -9.67 24.63 -9.07
C TYR A 40 -10.94 24.26 -8.30
N GLY A 41 -11.71 23.28 -8.77
CA GLY A 41 -12.86 22.76 -8.03
C GLY A 41 -12.40 21.99 -6.80
N PHE A 42 -13.32 21.63 -5.90
CA PHE A 42 -13.03 20.74 -4.78
C PHE A 42 -14.27 19.91 -4.48
N TYR A 43 -14.38 18.76 -5.14
CA TYR A 43 -15.51 17.84 -4.97
C TYR A 43 -15.02 16.60 -4.25
N THR A 44 -15.75 16.17 -3.22
CA THR A 44 -15.36 15.00 -2.44
C THR A 44 -16.54 14.06 -2.24
N THR A 45 -16.25 12.76 -2.17
CA THR A 45 -17.20 11.72 -1.80
C THR A 45 -16.58 10.83 -0.75
N TRP A 46 -17.30 10.58 0.34
CA TRP A 46 -16.89 9.67 1.39
C TRP A 46 -17.40 8.25 1.10
N PHE A 47 -16.57 7.26 1.37
CA PHE A 47 -16.90 5.84 1.29
C PHE A 47 -16.62 5.18 2.63
N ASP A 48 -17.68 4.66 3.26
CA ASP A 48 -17.56 3.93 4.52
C ASP A 48 -16.99 2.52 4.28
N THR A 49 -16.03 2.13 5.11
CA THR A 49 -15.51 0.76 5.19
C THR A 49 -15.97 0.12 6.50
N ARG A 50 -15.67 0.76 7.64
CA ARG A 50 -16.09 0.32 8.97
C ARG A 50 -16.66 1.50 9.76
N PRO A 51 -17.96 1.78 9.59
CA PRO A 51 -18.59 2.98 10.13
C PRO A 51 -18.57 3.05 11.67
N GLN A 52 -18.38 1.93 12.37
CA GLN A 52 -18.23 1.91 13.82
C GLN A 52 -17.03 2.73 14.34
N TRP A 53 -16.01 2.94 13.49
CA TRP A 53 -14.82 3.74 13.85
C TRP A 53 -14.95 5.20 13.43
N LYS A 54 -16.03 5.59 12.74
CA LYS A 54 -16.28 6.96 12.28
C LYS A 54 -16.88 7.82 13.41
N THR A 55 -16.12 7.95 14.48
CA THR A 55 -16.48 8.74 15.66
C THR A 55 -16.52 10.24 15.32
N ASP A 56 -17.12 11.04 16.19
CA ASP A 56 -17.10 12.51 16.01
C ASP A 56 -15.69 13.08 16.18
N GLU A 57 -14.85 12.47 17.02
CA GLU A 57 -13.42 12.77 17.12
C GLU A 57 -12.71 12.54 15.78
N PHE A 58 -12.98 11.42 15.10
CA PHE A 58 -12.44 11.15 13.77
C PHE A 58 -12.89 12.18 12.75
N LYS A 59 -14.17 12.55 12.73
CA LYS A 59 -14.68 13.55 11.78
C LYS A 59 -14.00 14.91 11.97
N ALA A 60 -13.82 15.33 13.23
CA ALA A 60 -13.11 16.58 13.54
C ALA A 60 -11.64 16.54 13.10
N ASP A 61 -10.96 15.41 13.30
CA ASP A 61 -9.59 15.21 12.82
C ASP A 61 -9.52 15.26 11.29
N LEU A 62 -10.44 14.57 10.59
CA LEU A 62 -10.50 14.58 9.14
C LEU A 62 -10.73 16.00 8.60
N ASP A 63 -11.70 16.73 9.16
CA ASP A 63 -11.99 18.11 8.76
C ASP A 63 -10.78 19.01 8.99
N THR A 64 -10.08 18.85 10.12
CA THR A 64 -8.86 19.61 10.42
C THR A 64 -7.77 19.33 9.40
N VAL A 65 -7.51 18.05 9.09
CA VAL A 65 -6.48 17.64 8.13
C VAL A 65 -6.82 18.15 6.72
N ILE A 66 -8.04 17.93 6.25
CA ILE A 66 -8.46 18.32 4.90
C ILE A 66 -8.41 19.83 4.74
N ASN A 67 -8.93 20.61 5.70
CA ASN A 67 -8.91 22.07 5.60
C ASN A 67 -7.49 22.63 5.64
N ALA A 68 -6.62 22.13 6.53
CA ALA A 68 -5.23 22.56 6.57
C ALA A 68 -4.47 22.26 5.26
N LEU A 69 -4.74 21.12 4.61
CA LEU A 69 -4.11 20.79 3.31
C LEU A 69 -4.70 21.59 2.13
N ARG A 70 -5.87 22.22 2.30
CA ARG A 70 -6.48 23.09 1.29
C ARG A 70 -5.97 24.52 1.34
N GLU A 71 -5.36 24.94 2.43
CA GLU A 71 -4.82 26.29 2.61
C GLU A 71 -3.43 26.46 1.98
N ASP A 72 -3.02 27.71 1.75
CA ASP A 72 -1.66 28.16 1.37
C ASP A 72 -0.86 27.25 0.41
N LYS A 73 -1.41 26.99 -0.79
CA LYS A 73 -0.76 26.12 -1.80
C LYS A 73 -0.42 24.72 -1.27
N GLY A 74 -1.22 24.24 -0.33
CA GLY A 74 -1.13 22.89 0.22
C GLY A 74 -1.50 21.82 -0.80
N LEU A 75 -1.26 20.57 -0.41
CA LEU A 75 -1.45 19.39 -1.25
C LEU A 75 -2.85 19.31 -1.87
N LEU A 76 -3.88 19.78 -1.14
CA LEU A 76 -5.29 19.72 -1.53
C LEU A 76 -5.86 21.09 -1.95
N HIS A 77 -5.03 22.11 -2.14
CA HIS A 77 -5.49 23.45 -2.48
C HIS A 77 -6.11 23.51 -3.90
N ASN A 78 -5.41 22.96 -4.89
CA ASN A 78 -5.87 22.79 -6.27
C ASN A 78 -4.92 21.80 -6.99
N ARG A 79 -5.27 21.40 -8.23
CA ARG A 79 -4.49 20.41 -8.99
C ARG A 79 -3.06 20.87 -9.30
N TYR A 80 -2.86 22.16 -9.56
CA TYR A 80 -1.55 22.71 -9.93
C TYR A 80 -0.62 22.76 -8.73
N ASP A 81 -1.13 23.22 -7.58
CA ASP A 81 -0.39 23.24 -6.32
C ASP A 81 -0.12 21.83 -5.81
N MET A 82 -1.04 20.87 -5.98
CA MET A 82 -0.77 19.44 -5.74
C MET A 82 0.45 18.97 -6.53
N GLY A 83 0.49 19.24 -7.84
CA GLY A 83 1.63 18.87 -8.68
C GLY A 83 2.93 19.61 -8.32
N ALA A 84 2.85 20.85 -7.84
CA ALA A 84 4.00 21.58 -7.32
C ALA A 84 4.50 21.02 -5.98
N PHE A 85 3.58 20.66 -5.08
CA PHE A 85 3.85 20.06 -3.79
C PHE A 85 4.51 18.69 -3.96
N ALA A 86 3.94 17.83 -4.80
CA ALA A 86 4.47 16.50 -5.13
C ALA A 86 5.91 16.55 -5.64
N ARG A 87 6.25 17.53 -6.50
CA ARG A 87 7.62 17.71 -7.03
C ARG A 87 8.64 18.09 -5.96
N LYS A 88 8.23 18.63 -4.82
CA LYS A 88 9.14 18.91 -3.68
C LYS A 88 9.58 17.63 -2.97
N TYR A 89 8.84 16.53 -3.14
CA TYR A 89 9.09 15.23 -2.51
C TYR A 89 9.16 14.11 -3.56
N PRO A 90 10.24 14.02 -4.36
CA PRO A 90 10.38 12.97 -5.37
C PRO A 90 10.22 11.54 -4.83
N GLU A 91 10.58 11.31 -3.56
CA GLU A 91 10.42 10.04 -2.85
C GLU A 91 8.96 9.65 -2.59
N SER A 92 8.02 10.59 -2.71
CA SER A 92 6.58 10.29 -2.64
C SER A 92 6.05 9.63 -3.91
N ALA A 93 6.82 9.63 -5.00
CA ALA A 93 6.37 9.08 -6.28
C ALA A 93 6.17 7.56 -6.22
N MET A 94 5.04 7.12 -6.75
CA MET A 94 4.60 5.74 -6.83
C MET A 94 4.24 5.40 -8.27
N GLN A 95 4.56 4.17 -8.68
CA GLN A 95 4.11 3.68 -9.98
C GLN A 95 2.62 3.33 -9.88
N GLY A 96 1.76 4.24 -10.34
CA GLY A 96 0.34 3.99 -10.49
C GLY A 96 0.02 3.20 -11.77
N ASN A 97 -1.25 2.85 -11.95
CA ASN A 97 -1.72 2.03 -13.08
C ASN A 97 -1.59 2.74 -14.45
N TYR A 98 -1.76 4.07 -14.47
CA TYR A 98 -1.79 4.87 -15.70
C TYR A 98 -0.75 6.00 -15.71
N CYS A 99 -0.42 6.53 -14.53
CA CYS A 99 0.51 7.63 -14.36
C CYS A 99 1.23 7.51 -13.01
N THR A 100 2.24 8.35 -12.80
CA THR A 100 2.89 8.49 -11.49
C THR A 100 1.91 9.09 -10.49
N GLU A 101 1.63 8.35 -9.43
CA GLU A 101 0.87 8.82 -8.27
C GLU A 101 1.85 9.29 -7.18
N TYR A 102 1.37 10.05 -6.21
CA TYR A 102 2.18 10.57 -5.11
C TYR A 102 1.55 10.26 -3.76
N GLY A 103 2.36 9.73 -2.85
CA GLY A 103 1.93 9.22 -1.57
C GLY A 103 2.33 10.11 -0.40
N PHE A 104 1.38 10.52 0.44
CA PHE A 104 1.68 11.26 1.67
C PHE A 104 0.95 10.68 2.89
N ARG A 105 1.55 10.82 4.08
CA ARG A 105 0.92 10.50 5.35
C ARG A 105 0.83 11.74 6.23
N VAL A 106 -0.30 11.87 6.90
CA VAL A 106 -0.56 12.83 7.96
C VAL A 106 -1.13 12.08 9.14
N ASP A 107 -0.60 12.33 10.33
CA ASP A 107 -1.09 11.73 11.57
C ASP A 107 -1.67 12.80 12.50
N THR A 108 -2.73 12.43 13.21
CA THR A 108 -3.23 13.16 14.38
C THR A 108 -2.94 12.35 15.65
N GLY A 109 -3.67 12.62 16.74
CA GLY A 109 -3.56 11.87 17.98
C GLY A 109 -3.80 10.37 17.75
N LYS A 110 -5.00 10.01 17.28
CA LYS A 110 -5.46 8.61 17.14
C LYS A 110 -5.60 8.15 15.69
N HIS A 111 -5.60 9.05 14.72
CA HIS A 111 -5.90 8.72 13.33
C HIS A 111 -4.70 8.92 12.41
N ALA A 112 -4.62 8.08 11.39
CA ALA A 112 -3.65 8.19 10.31
C ALA A 112 -4.39 8.38 8.98
N PHE A 113 -3.91 9.32 8.18
CA PHE A 113 -4.48 9.74 6.90
C PHE A 113 -3.45 9.51 5.81
N LEU A 114 -3.69 8.52 4.97
CA LEU A 114 -2.80 8.16 3.86
C LEU A 114 -3.39 8.67 2.55
N PHE A 115 -2.70 9.61 1.94
CA PHE A 115 -3.07 10.25 0.69
C PHE A 115 -2.39 9.57 -0.49
N ARG A 116 -3.17 9.26 -1.52
CA ARG A 116 -2.71 8.95 -2.86
C ARG A 116 -3.19 10.04 -3.80
N CYS A 117 -2.26 10.72 -4.46
CA CYS A 117 -2.52 11.92 -5.25
C CYS A 117 -2.14 11.71 -6.72
N ASN A 118 -3.00 12.18 -7.61
CA ASN A 118 -2.81 12.17 -9.05
C ASN A 118 -3.06 13.59 -9.60
N PRO A 119 -2.01 14.34 -9.98
CA PRO A 119 -2.17 15.70 -10.52
C PRO A 119 -2.63 15.71 -11.99
N THR A 120 -2.93 14.56 -12.59
CA THR A 120 -3.38 14.45 -13.99
C THR A 120 -4.81 14.95 -14.15
N LYS A 121 -5.08 15.61 -15.29
CA LYS A 121 -6.44 16.06 -15.64
C LYS A 121 -7.28 14.89 -16.17
N GLY A 122 -8.54 14.82 -15.77
CA GLY A 122 -9.51 13.86 -16.32
C GLY A 122 -9.66 12.57 -15.51
N ASP A 123 -9.06 12.50 -14.33
CA ASP A 123 -9.20 11.41 -13.37
C ASP A 123 -9.37 12.00 -11.95
N TYR A 124 -9.74 11.18 -10.98
CA TYR A 124 -9.80 11.59 -9.57
C TYR A 124 -8.40 11.99 -9.08
N ASN A 125 -8.33 13.15 -8.44
CA ASN A 125 -7.06 13.74 -8.09
C ASN A 125 -6.50 13.28 -6.74
N PHE A 126 -7.34 12.82 -5.82
CA PHE A 126 -6.81 12.19 -4.61
C PHE A 126 -7.76 11.18 -3.96
N TYR A 127 -7.14 10.31 -3.17
CA TYR A 127 -7.77 9.41 -2.23
C TYR A 127 -7.12 9.59 -0.86
N CYS A 128 -7.90 9.70 0.20
CA CYS A 128 -7.44 9.77 1.58
C CYS A 128 -8.01 8.58 2.34
N TYR A 129 -7.20 7.53 2.51
CA TYR A 129 -7.55 6.37 3.31
C TYR A 129 -7.30 6.65 4.79
N CYS A 130 -8.32 6.41 5.61
CA CYS A 130 -8.36 6.82 7.00
C CYS A 130 -8.35 5.60 7.91
N TYR A 131 -7.45 5.61 8.91
CA TYR A 131 -7.20 4.48 9.78
C TYR A 131 -7.15 4.88 11.25
N VAL A 132 -7.41 3.91 12.13
CA VAL A 132 -6.92 3.96 13.51
C VAL A 132 -5.40 3.79 13.48
N LYS A 133 -4.66 4.85 13.85
CA LYS A 133 -3.20 4.95 13.66
C LYS A 133 -2.44 3.79 14.29
N GLU A 134 -2.79 3.44 15.52
CA GLU A 134 -2.13 2.40 16.28
C GLU A 134 -2.29 1.03 15.60
N TRP A 135 -3.50 0.71 15.13
CA TRP A 135 -3.80 -0.59 14.52
C TRP A 135 -3.12 -0.74 13.16
N LEU A 136 -3.14 0.34 12.35
CA LEU A 136 -2.38 0.37 11.10
C LEU A 136 -0.89 0.13 11.34
N ASN A 137 -0.29 0.85 12.29
CA ASN A 137 1.14 0.71 12.59
C ASN A 137 1.48 -0.70 13.11
N GLN A 138 0.68 -1.25 14.03
CA GLN A 138 0.88 -2.59 14.57
C GLN A 138 0.74 -3.68 13.50
N HIS A 139 -0.21 -3.55 12.57
CA HIS A 139 -0.34 -4.49 11.47
C HIS A 139 0.85 -4.41 10.52
N MET A 140 1.33 -3.20 10.20
CA MET A 140 2.54 -3.03 9.37
C MET A 140 3.78 -3.63 10.05
N GLU A 141 3.98 -3.40 11.35
CA GLU A 141 5.08 -3.98 12.12
C GLU A 141 5.04 -5.51 12.11
N LYS A 142 3.86 -6.11 12.31
CA LYS A 142 3.70 -7.58 12.18
C LYS A 142 4.00 -8.06 10.76
N ALA A 143 3.56 -7.32 9.75
CA ALA A 143 3.78 -7.67 8.36
C ALA A 143 5.27 -7.64 7.94
N GLU A 144 6.14 -6.95 8.69
CA GLU A 144 7.60 -6.97 8.49
C GLU A 144 8.20 -8.36 8.69
N GLN A 145 7.56 -9.22 9.49
CA GLN A 145 7.99 -10.61 9.65
C GLN A 145 7.87 -11.43 8.36
N GLY A 146 7.13 -10.94 7.36
CA GLY A 146 6.94 -11.59 6.08
C GLY A 146 5.97 -12.78 6.10
N ILE A 147 5.66 -13.25 4.91
CA ILE A 147 4.71 -14.33 4.62
C ILE A 147 5.49 -15.62 4.44
N ARG A 148 5.19 -16.62 5.27
CA ARG A 148 5.82 -17.93 5.26
C ARG A 148 5.11 -18.87 4.30
N PHE A 149 5.87 -19.57 3.47
CA PHE A 149 5.39 -20.67 2.63
C PHE A 149 6.01 -21.98 3.14
N ILE A 150 5.16 -23.00 3.29
CA ILE A 150 5.52 -24.30 3.88
C ILE A 150 5.20 -25.45 2.93
N ASP A 151 5.78 -26.61 3.19
CA ASP A 151 5.32 -27.88 2.61
C ASP A 151 4.20 -28.53 3.46
N THR A 152 3.70 -29.68 3.01
CA THR A 152 2.67 -30.46 3.71
C THR A 152 3.14 -31.05 5.04
N GLN A 153 4.45 -31.00 5.34
CA GLN A 153 5.05 -31.43 6.60
C GLN A 153 5.34 -30.24 7.53
N TYR A 154 4.81 -29.05 7.21
CA TYR A 154 5.03 -27.81 7.96
C TYR A 154 6.49 -27.31 7.98
N LYS A 155 7.33 -27.78 7.06
CA LYS A 155 8.67 -27.24 6.89
C LYS A 155 8.61 -25.93 6.10
N GLU A 156 9.20 -24.86 6.64
CA GLU A 156 9.36 -23.59 5.92
C GLU A 156 10.23 -23.80 4.67
N LEU A 157 9.67 -23.48 3.50
CA LEU A 157 10.35 -23.53 2.21
C LEU A 157 11.06 -22.21 1.93
N PHE A 158 10.32 -21.11 2.05
CA PHE A 158 10.82 -19.75 1.88
C PHE A 158 9.85 -18.74 2.50
N ARG A 159 10.28 -17.48 2.53
CA ARG A 159 9.53 -16.35 3.06
C ARG A 159 9.65 -15.16 2.13
N ILE A 160 8.56 -14.41 1.95
CA ILE A 160 8.54 -13.17 1.16
C ILE A 160 8.06 -11.99 2.01
N PRO A 161 8.48 -10.75 1.72
CA PRO A 161 7.91 -9.58 2.38
C PRO A 161 6.42 -9.42 2.03
N ASP A 162 5.65 -8.73 2.88
CA ASP A 162 4.27 -8.34 2.56
C ASP A 162 4.22 -7.53 1.25
N GLY A 163 3.27 -7.85 0.37
CA GLY A 163 3.19 -7.31 -0.99
C GLY A 163 4.20 -7.93 -1.97
N GLY A 164 4.96 -8.95 -1.54
CA GLY A 164 5.80 -9.77 -2.40
C GLY A 164 4.97 -10.59 -3.39
N LYS A 165 5.64 -11.15 -4.39
CA LYS A 165 4.99 -11.98 -5.41
C LYS A 165 5.56 -13.39 -5.42
N ILE A 166 4.70 -14.34 -5.77
CA ILE A 166 5.06 -15.73 -6.03
C ILE A 166 4.70 -16.11 -7.47
N MET A 167 5.43 -17.07 -8.01
CA MET A 167 5.12 -17.75 -9.26
C MET A 167 4.60 -19.14 -8.93
N VAL A 168 3.35 -19.42 -9.29
CA VAL A 168 2.77 -20.76 -9.19
C VAL A 168 2.88 -21.42 -10.56
N THR A 169 3.53 -22.59 -10.61
CA THR A 169 3.67 -23.41 -11.81
C THR A 169 2.80 -24.65 -11.66
N THR A 170 1.81 -24.84 -12.54
CA THR A 170 0.92 -26.02 -12.50
C THR A 170 1.64 -27.28 -12.99
N ALA A 171 1.04 -28.45 -12.78
CA ALA A 171 1.58 -29.74 -13.28
C ALA A 171 1.75 -29.78 -14.82
N TRP A 172 1.00 -28.95 -15.56
CA TRP A 172 1.11 -28.82 -17.01
C TRP A 172 2.10 -27.73 -17.46
N GLY A 173 2.83 -27.12 -16.52
CA GLY A 173 3.85 -26.09 -16.78
C GLY A 173 3.29 -24.68 -16.97
N GLU A 174 1.99 -24.45 -16.75
CA GLU A 174 1.40 -23.10 -16.80
C GLU A 174 1.90 -22.29 -15.61
N LYS A 175 2.37 -21.07 -15.86
CA LYS A 175 2.91 -20.17 -14.85
C LYS A 175 1.97 -19.01 -14.59
N ARG A 176 1.69 -18.73 -13.32
CA ARG A 176 0.84 -17.60 -12.88
C ARG A 176 1.51 -16.84 -11.75
N GLU A 177 1.53 -15.52 -11.88
CA GLU A 177 2.02 -14.62 -10.82
C GLU A 177 0.89 -14.24 -9.88
N TYR A 178 1.18 -14.30 -8.58
CA TYR A 178 0.27 -13.82 -7.55
C TYR A 178 0.99 -12.86 -6.61
N THR A 179 0.34 -11.74 -6.29
CA THR A 179 0.78 -10.86 -5.21
C THR A 179 0.23 -11.41 -3.90
N CYS A 180 1.05 -11.42 -2.86
CA CYS A 180 0.68 -11.96 -1.56
C CYS A 180 0.64 -10.86 -0.50
N ARG A 181 -0.37 -10.90 0.36
CA ARG A 181 -0.53 -9.97 1.48
C ARG A 181 -0.56 -10.70 2.81
N PHE A 182 0.14 -10.12 3.78
CA PHE A 182 0.24 -10.66 5.12
C PHE A 182 -1.08 -10.45 5.88
N ILE A 183 -1.54 -11.49 6.57
CA ILE A 183 -2.71 -11.43 7.47
C ILE A 183 -2.28 -11.77 8.88
N ASP A 184 -1.67 -12.93 9.08
CA ASP A 184 -1.02 -13.33 10.33
C ASP A 184 0.04 -14.42 10.06
N GLU A 185 0.51 -15.11 11.10
CA GLU A 185 1.54 -16.15 10.98
C GLU A 185 1.08 -17.41 10.22
N TYR A 186 -0.23 -17.62 10.12
CA TYR A 186 -0.86 -18.81 9.56
C TYR A 186 -1.77 -18.51 8.37
N HIS A 187 -2.11 -17.25 8.13
CA HIS A 187 -2.97 -16.82 7.04
C HIS A 187 -2.28 -15.83 6.11
N THR A 188 -2.52 -16.01 4.81
CA THR A 188 -2.03 -15.12 3.76
C THR A 188 -3.09 -14.95 2.69
N GLU A 189 -3.08 -13.79 2.05
CA GLU A 189 -3.76 -13.62 0.77
C GLU A 189 -2.82 -13.97 -0.36
N VAL A 190 -3.33 -14.70 -1.35
CA VAL A 190 -2.64 -15.02 -2.60
C VAL A 190 -3.56 -14.59 -3.74
N GLY A 191 -3.20 -13.49 -4.41
CA GLY A 191 -4.09 -12.80 -5.31
C GLY A 191 -5.30 -12.24 -4.55
N ASN A 192 -6.50 -12.73 -4.88
CA ASN A 192 -7.76 -12.31 -4.25
C ASN A 192 -8.33 -13.35 -3.28
N ASN A 193 -7.56 -14.39 -2.94
CA ASN A 193 -8.01 -15.50 -2.11
C ASN A 193 -7.25 -15.53 -0.79
N LEU A 194 -7.97 -15.71 0.32
CA LEU A 194 -7.41 -15.95 1.64
C LEU A 194 -7.15 -17.45 1.83
N TYR A 195 -5.96 -17.80 2.33
CA TYR A 195 -5.59 -19.17 2.64
C TYR A 195 -4.98 -19.29 4.03
N HIS A 196 -5.27 -20.40 4.71
CA HIS A 196 -4.34 -20.91 5.71
C HIS A 196 -3.09 -21.48 5.00
N ILE A 197 -1.89 -21.26 5.54
CA ILE A 197 -0.63 -21.68 4.89
C ILE A 197 -0.57 -23.18 4.60
N GLY A 198 -1.16 -24.01 5.47
CA GLY A 198 -1.27 -25.46 5.28
C GLY A 198 -2.25 -25.84 4.17
N GLU A 199 -3.38 -25.13 4.05
CA GLU A 199 -4.35 -25.36 2.96
C GLU A 199 -3.73 -25.02 1.61
N PHE A 200 -2.95 -23.94 1.55
CA PHE A 200 -2.22 -23.57 0.34
C PHE A 200 -1.17 -24.62 -0.04
N ALA A 201 -0.41 -25.14 0.94
CA ALA A 201 0.57 -26.21 0.71
C ALA A 201 -0.11 -27.50 0.20
N GLU A 202 -1.23 -27.90 0.80
CA GLU A 202 -2.01 -29.04 0.34
C GLU A 202 -2.59 -28.82 -1.07
N PHE A 203 -3.05 -27.62 -1.37
CA PHE A 203 -3.55 -27.26 -2.69
C PHE A 203 -2.46 -27.43 -3.76
N LEU A 204 -1.26 -26.94 -3.50
CA LEU A 204 -0.12 -27.12 -4.41
C LEU A 204 0.21 -28.61 -4.60
N HIS A 205 0.31 -29.35 -3.49
CA HIS A 205 0.63 -30.79 -3.52
C HIS A 205 -0.41 -31.61 -4.31
N LYS A 206 -1.71 -31.42 -4.05
CA LYS A 206 -2.80 -32.16 -4.70
C LYS A 206 -2.88 -31.89 -6.20
N ASN A 207 -2.51 -30.68 -6.64
CA ASN A 207 -2.54 -30.28 -8.05
C ASN A 207 -1.21 -30.49 -8.77
N GLY A 208 -0.20 -31.07 -8.10
CA GLY A 208 1.16 -31.21 -8.66
C GLY A 208 1.78 -29.87 -9.05
N ALA A 209 1.40 -28.79 -8.36
CA ALA A 209 1.87 -27.45 -8.62
C ALA A 209 3.07 -27.11 -7.70
N ALA A 210 3.98 -26.28 -8.22
CA ALA A 210 5.09 -25.72 -7.48
C ALA A 210 4.88 -24.22 -7.27
N CYS A 211 5.50 -23.68 -6.22
CA CYS A 211 5.43 -22.26 -5.90
C CYS A 211 6.82 -21.76 -5.53
N ASP A 212 7.26 -20.71 -6.21
CA ASP A 212 8.57 -20.10 -5.99
C ASP A 212 8.43 -18.58 -5.79
N PRO A 213 9.27 -17.94 -4.97
CA PRO A 213 9.27 -16.50 -4.81
C PRO A 213 9.75 -15.82 -6.10
N ILE A 214 9.05 -14.77 -6.54
CA ILE A 214 9.56 -13.89 -7.60
C ILE A 214 10.49 -12.89 -6.91
N SER A 215 11.79 -13.16 -6.94
CA SER A 215 12.76 -12.16 -6.52
C SER A 215 12.63 -10.94 -7.42
N LYS A 216 12.38 -9.76 -6.83
CA LYS A 216 12.91 -8.54 -7.43
C LYS A 216 14.43 -8.69 -7.29
N GLU A 217 15.15 -8.78 -8.40
CA GLU A 217 16.62 -8.93 -8.39
C GLU A 217 17.27 -8.03 -7.32
N PRO A 218 18.29 -8.52 -6.60
CA PRO A 218 19.13 -7.66 -5.78
C PRO A 218 19.78 -6.62 -6.70
N GLN A 219 19.72 -5.35 -6.32
CA GLN A 219 20.56 -4.31 -6.92
C GLN A 219 21.99 -4.85 -7.01
N ALA A 220 22.49 -4.97 -8.23
CA ALA A 220 23.84 -5.41 -8.50
C ALA A 220 24.81 -4.61 -7.62
N THR A 221 25.42 -5.28 -6.65
CA THR A 221 26.61 -4.81 -5.96
C THR A 221 27.66 -4.53 -7.02
N LYS A 222 27.81 -3.26 -7.42
CA LYS A 222 28.96 -2.83 -8.21
C LYS A 222 30.18 -3.08 -7.35
N ALA A 223 30.93 -4.12 -7.70
CA ALA A 223 32.27 -4.35 -7.19
C ALA A 223 33.10 -3.06 -7.31
N PRO A 224 33.91 -2.70 -6.31
CA PRO A 224 34.76 -1.52 -6.40
C PRO A 224 35.72 -1.69 -7.58
N LYS A 225 35.67 -0.76 -8.54
CA LYS A 225 36.67 -0.67 -9.61
C LYS A 225 38.03 -0.41 -8.96
N HIS A 226 38.95 -1.35 -9.14
CA HIS A 226 40.37 -1.15 -8.90
C HIS A 226 40.81 0.13 -9.61
N LYS A 227 41.40 1.06 -8.85
CA LYS A 227 42.17 2.18 -9.39
C LYS A 227 43.53 1.62 -9.81
N ASP A 228 43.73 1.39 -11.09
CA ASP A 228 45.08 1.31 -11.64
C ASP A 228 45.55 2.74 -11.92
N TYR A 229 46.41 3.21 -11.02
CA TYR A 229 47.36 4.29 -11.28
C TYR A 229 48.52 3.67 -12.04
N GLU A 230 48.80 4.16 -13.24
CA GLU A 230 50.13 4.15 -13.89
C GLU A 230 50.01 5.05 -15.14
N ARG A 231 50.54 6.28 -15.08
CA ARG A 231 51.90 6.75 -15.37
C ARG A 231 51.98 7.42 -16.74
#